data_AF-A0AAI8TT79-F1
#
_entry.id   AF-A0AAI8TT79-F1
#
_cell.length_a   1.000
_cell.length_b   1.000
_cell.length_c   1.000
_cell.angle_alpha   90.00
_cell.angle_beta   90.00
_cell.angle_gamma   90.00
#
_symmetry.space_group_name_H-M   'P 1'
#
loop_
_entity.id
_entity.type
_entity.pdbx_description
1 polymer ?
#
loop_
_entity_poly.entity_id
_entity_poly.type
_entity_poly.pdbx_seq_one_letter_code
_entity_poly.pdbx_strand_id
1 'polypeptide(L)'
;MTADTPSGATPEPGPDAGIDEIQADIDKTRQELGHTVDALAAKADVKGRAQQKAADTKDRITETAVHTREALTDDTGAVKKSIPVAAVIAVALVVGVVVWRRRR
;
A
#
# COMPACT_ATOMS: atom_id res chain seq x y z
N MET A 1 -23.31 -30.18 -21.01
CA MET A 1 -22.22 -29.25 -20.64
C MET A 1 -22.81 -27.85 -20.59
N THR A 2 -23.29 -27.43 -19.43
CA THR A 2 -23.76 -26.06 -19.19
C THR A 2 -22.53 -25.26 -18.78
N ALA A 3 -22.09 -24.34 -19.64
CA ALA A 3 -20.99 -23.44 -19.33
C ALA A 3 -21.45 -22.47 -18.24
N ASP A 4 -20.79 -22.57 -17.09
CA ASP A 4 -20.86 -21.60 -16.00
C ASP A 4 -20.07 -20.37 -16.43
N THR A 5 -20.75 -19.33 -16.90
CA THR A 5 -20.10 -18.06 -17.28
C THR A 5 -19.91 -17.22 -16.00
N PRO A 6 -18.68 -16.81 -15.65
CA PRO A 6 -18.46 -15.94 -14.51
C PRO A 6 -19.16 -14.59 -14.74
N SER A 7 -19.89 -14.14 -13.72
CA SER A 7 -20.88 -13.06 -13.67
C SER A 7 -20.39 -11.62 -13.98
N GLY A 8 -19.40 -11.43 -14.85
CA GLY A 8 -18.86 -10.12 -15.21
C GLY A 8 -18.48 -9.92 -16.69
N ALA A 9 -18.58 -10.94 -17.54
CA ALA A 9 -18.29 -10.79 -18.96
C ALA A 9 -19.54 -10.32 -19.72
N THR A 10 -19.40 -9.24 -20.49
CA THR A 10 -20.38 -8.89 -21.51
C THR A 10 -20.48 -10.07 -22.50
N PRO A 11 -21.68 -10.47 -22.95
CA PRO A 11 -21.80 -11.53 -23.95
C PRO A 11 -21.03 -11.13 -25.21
N GLU A 12 -20.04 -11.94 -25.59
CA GLU A 12 -19.25 -11.74 -26.80
C GLU A 12 -20.16 -11.78 -28.03
N PRO A 13 -19.89 -10.96 -29.07
CA PRO A 13 -20.62 -11.02 -30.33
C PRO A 13 -20.57 -12.42 -30.95
N GLY A 14 -21.72 -12.90 -31.43
CA GLY A 14 -21.84 -14.21 -32.07
C GLY A 14 -21.23 -14.24 -33.49
N PRO A 15 -21.14 -15.42 -34.13
CA PRO A 15 -20.51 -15.59 -35.45
C PRO A 15 -21.18 -14.79 -36.58
N ASP A 16 -22.44 -14.40 -36.39
CA ASP A 16 -23.23 -13.63 -37.36
C ASP A 16 -23.19 -12.11 -37.08
N ALA A 17 -22.41 -11.66 -36.09
CA ALA A 17 -22.32 -10.25 -35.72
C ALA A 17 -21.71 -9.39 -36.83
N GLY A 18 -22.28 -8.20 -37.02
CA GLY A 18 -21.76 -7.21 -37.96
C GLY A 18 -20.42 -6.64 -37.51
N ILE A 19 -19.65 -6.09 -38.46
CA ILE A 19 -18.35 -5.45 -38.18
C ILE A 19 -18.50 -4.34 -37.13
N ASP A 20 -19.57 -3.54 -37.21
CA ASP A 20 -19.84 -2.44 -36.28
C ASP A 20 -20.07 -2.94 -34.84
N GLU A 21 -20.71 -4.10 -34.67
CA GLU A 21 -20.96 -4.71 -33.36
C GLU A 21 -19.67 -5.23 -32.73
N ILE A 22 -18.82 -5.88 -33.53
CA ILE A 22 -17.49 -6.33 -33.10
C ILE A 22 -16.62 -5.14 -32.71
N GLN A 23 -16.68 -4.04 -33.46
CA GLN A 23 -15.90 -2.83 -33.18
C GLN A 23 -16.35 -2.16 -31.87
N ALA A 24 -17.66 -2.07 -31.64
CA ALA A 24 -18.22 -1.53 -30.41
C ALA A 24 -17.83 -2.35 -29.18
N ASP A 25 -17.81 -3.68 -29.31
CA ASP A 25 -17.38 -4.59 -28.24
C ASP A 25 -15.89 -4.44 -27.91
N ILE A 26 -15.04 -4.35 -28.93
CA ILE A 26 -13.60 -4.09 -28.75
C ILE A 26 -13.38 -2.77 -28.01
N ASP A 27 -14.09 -1.71 -28.39
CA ASP A 27 -13.95 -0.40 -27.74
C ASP A 27 -14.41 -0.43 -26.28
N LYS A 28 -15.51 -1.14 -26.00
CA LYS A 28 -15.99 -1.37 -24.63
C LYS A 28 -14.95 -2.13 -23.80
N THR A 29 -14.45 -3.25 -24.31
CA THR A 29 -13.44 -4.07 -23.63
C THR A 29 -12.15 -3.27 -23.38
N ARG A 30 -11.73 -2.43 -24.33
CA ARG A 30 -10.59 -1.52 -24.13
C ARG A 30 -10.83 -0.50 -23.02
N GLN A 31 -12.03 0.04 -22.89
CA GLN A 31 -12.36 0.94 -21.78
C GLN A 31 -12.33 0.23 -20.43
N GLU A 32 -12.90 -0.97 -20.33
CA GLU A 32 -12.91 -1.77 -19.10
C GLU A 32 -11.50 -2.16 -18.65
N LEU A 33 -10.65 -2.54 -19.61
CA LEU A 33 -9.23 -2.79 -19.36
C LEU A 33 -8.50 -1.51 -18.97
N GLY A 34 -8.77 -0.38 -19.63
CA GLY A 34 -8.21 0.94 -19.29
C GLY A 34 -8.51 1.31 -17.84
N HIS A 35 -9.77 1.21 -17.42
CA HIS A 35 -10.18 1.48 -16.03
C HIS A 35 -9.48 0.54 -15.04
N THR A 36 -9.26 -0.72 -15.40
CA THR A 36 -8.57 -1.69 -14.55
C THR A 36 -7.08 -1.37 -14.42
N VAL A 37 -6.42 -0.98 -15.52
CA VAL A 37 -5.02 -0.55 -15.51
C VAL A 37 -4.86 0.74 -14.69
N ASP A 38 -5.76 1.70 -14.83
CA ASP A 38 -5.76 2.95 -14.04
C ASP A 38 -5.93 2.67 -12.54
N ALA A 39 -6.86 1.78 -12.17
CA ALA A 39 -7.03 1.36 -10.78
C ALA A 39 -5.79 0.65 -10.23
N LEU A 40 -5.09 -0.12 -11.07
CA LEU A 40 -3.85 -0.80 -10.69
C LEU A 40 -2.68 0.17 -10.56
N ALA A 41 -2.57 1.14 -11.46
CA ALA A 41 -1.60 2.23 -11.41
C ALA A 41 -1.80 3.10 -10.16
N ALA A 42 -3.05 3.43 -9.83
CA ALA A 42 -3.38 4.16 -8.60
C ALA A 42 -2.94 3.38 -7.34
N LYS A 43 -3.13 2.06 -7.30
CA LYS A 43 -2.63 1.21 -6.19
C LYS A 43 -1.10 1.16 -6.15
N ALA A 44 -0.44 1.11 -7.31
CA ALA A 44 1.01 1.10 -7.40
C ALA A 44 1.63 2.43 -6.91
N ASP A 45 1.04 3.57 -7.29
CA ASP A 45 1.46 4.90 -6.84
C ASP A 45 1.39 5.05 -5.31
N VAL A 46 0.30 4.57 -4.69
CA VAL A 46 0.16 4.58 -3.21
C VAL A 46 1.28 3.78 -2.54
N LYS A 47 1.66 2.63 -3.09
CA LYS A 47 2.76 1.81 -2.56
C LYS A 47 4.11 2.53 -2.71
N GLY A 48 4.36 3.18 -3.84
CA GLY A 48 5.55 3.98 -4.07
C GLY A 48 5.68 5.14 -3.07
N ARG A 49 4.62 5.95 -2.93
CA ARG A 49 4.58 7.07 -1.98
C ARG A 49 4.74 6.63 -0.52
N ALA A 50 4.17 5.49 -0.15
CA ALA A 50 4.32 4.94 1.20
C ALA A 50 5.77 4.50 1.48
N GLN A 51 6.44 3.87 0.52
CA GLN A 51 7.85 3.49 0.66
C GLN A 51 8.75 4.71 0.77
N GLN A 52 8.52 5.74 -0.05
CA GLN A 52 9.32 6.96 0.00
C GLN A 52 9.17 7.67 1.36
N LYS A 53 7.93 7.85 1.84
CA LYS A 53 7.69 8.41 3.19
C LYS A 53 8.34 7.56 4.29
N ALA A 54 8.35 6.23 4.15
CA ALA A 54 8.98 5.35 5.12
C ALA A 54 10.52 5.50 5.12
N ALA A 55 11.14 5.65 3.95
CA ALA A 55 12.57 5.91 3.83
C ALA A 55 12.94 7.26 4.47
N ASP A 56 12.24 8.35 4.11
CA ASP A 56 12.47 9.68 4.68
C ASP A 56 12.30 9.68 6.21
N THR A 57 11.30 8.95 6.71
CA THR A 57 11.05 8.82 8.16
C THR A 57 12.15 8.02 8.84
N LYS A 58 12.68 6.96 8.21
CA LYS A 58 13.77 6.15 8.75
C LYS A 58 15.04 6.99 8.92
N ASP A 59 15.36 7.83 7.94
CA ASP A 59 16.56 8.66 8.00
C ASP A 59 16.46 9.68 9.13
N ARG A 60 15.30 10.34 9.26
CA ARG A 60 15.01 11.25 10.39
C ARG A 60 15.05 10.57 11.75
N ILE A 61 14.49 9.35 11.85
CA ILE A 61 14.54 8.57 13.09
C ILE A 61 15.98 8.19 13.41
N THR A 62 16.80 7.83 12.42
CA THR A 62 18.20 7.44 12.65
C THR A 62 19.01 8.62 13.18
N GLU A 63 18.85 9.81 12.57
CA GLU A 63 19.49 11.05 13.04
C GLU A 63 19.02 11.43 14.45
N THR A 64 17.71 11.39 14.70
CA THR A 64 17.14 11.70 16.02
C THR A 64 17.58 10.66 17.07
N ALA A 65 17.67 9.38 16.70
CA ALA A 65 18.08 8.31 17.60
C ALA A 65 19.56 8.42 17.97
N VAL A 66 20.44 8.87 17.07
CA VAL A 66 21.84 9.16 17.39
C VAL A 66 21.93 10.28 18.41
N HIS A 67 21.25 11.41 18.16
CA HIS A 67 21.21 12.54 19.11
C HIS A 67 20.58 12.18 20.46
N THR A 68 19.51 11.40 20.45
CA THR A 68 18.83 10.97 21.68
C THR A 68 19.65 9.94 22.43
N ARG A 69 20.39 9.07 21.72
CA ARG A 69 21.31 8.12 22.36
C ARG A 69 22.39 8.87 23.10
N GLU A 70 22.99 9.91 22.51
CA GLU A 70 23.95 10.76 23.22
C GLU A 70 23.34 11.41 24.46
N ALA A 71 22.09 11.89 24.39
CA ALA A 71 21.38 12.47 25.55
C ALA A 71 20.97 11.45 26.63
N LEU A 72 20.90 10.16 26.30
CA LEU A 72 20.47 9.07 27.19
C LEU A 72 21.63 8.21 27.69
N THR A 73 22.86 8.50 27.25
CA THR A 73 24.07 7.77 27.65
C THR A 73 24.82 8.61 28.68
N ASP A 74 25.15 8.03 29.84
CA ASP A 74 26.00 8.70 30.84
C ASP A 74 27.47 8.76 30.36
N ASP A 75 28.34 9.49 31.06
CA ASP A 75 29.79 9.66 30.76
C ASP A 75 30.58 8.34 30.56
N THR A 76 29.97 7.20 30.92
CA THR A 76 30.52 5.84 30.82
C THR A 76 30.04 5.04 29.61
N GLY A 77 29.21 5.60 28.72
CA GLY A 77 28.72 4.89 27.53
C GLY A 77 27.53 3.95 27.80
N ALA A 78 26.98 3.94 29.01
CA ALA A 78 25.85 3.10 29.40
C ALA A 78 24.50 3.81 29.19
N VAL A 79 23.54 3.13 28.54
CA VAL A 79 22.16 3.60 28.39
C VAL A 79 21.50 3.69 29.77
N LYS A 80 21.03 4.87 30.15
CA LYS A 80 20.42 5.12 31.46
C LYS A 80 19.21 4.20 31.67
N LYS A 81 19.24 3.37 32.72
CA LYS A 81 18.28 2.27 32.97
C LYS A 81 16.86 2.72 33.39
N SER A 82 16.58 4.01 33.36
CA SER A 82 15.29 4.60 33.76
C SER A 82 14.46 4.98 32.53
N ILE A 83 14.03 3.98 31.73
CA ILE A 83 12.94 4.20 30.77
C ILE A 83 11.63 3.98 31.53
N PRO A 84 10.77 5.01 31.70
CA PRO A 84 9.50 4.83 32.38
C PRO A 84 8.60 3.89 31.56
N VAL A 85 7.94 2.94 32.22
CA VAL A 85 7.05 1.94 31.60
C VAL A 85 6.02 2.57 30.65
N ALA A 86 5.57 3.79 30.95
CA ALA A 86 4.66 4.56 30.12
C ALA A 86 5.20 4.84 28.69
N ALA A 87 6.50 5.07 28.53
CA ALA A 87 7.10 5.33 27.22
C ALA A 87 7.07 4.08 26.32
N VAL A 88 7.28 2.89 26.89
CA VAL A 88 7.23 1.62 26.15
C VAL A 88 5.82 1.33 25.65
N ILE A 89 4.80 1.57 26.50
CA ILE A 89 3.39 1.39 26.13
C ILE A 89 3.01 2.33 25.00
N ALA A 90 3.42 3.60 25.06
CA ALA A 90 3.14 4.58 24.01
C ALA A 90 3.73 4.13 22.65
N VAL A 91 4.98 3.67 22.63
CA VAL A 91 5.62 3.13 21.40
C VAL A 91 4.87 1.90 20.89
N ALA A 92 4.50 0.97 21.77
CA ALA A 92 3.77 -0.24 21.39
C ALA A 92 2.39 0.09 20.78
N LEU A 93 1.66 1.06 21.34
CA LEU A 93 0.37 1.51 20.80
C LEU A 93 0.54 2.14 19.42
N VAL A 94 1.54 3.00 19.22
CA VAL A 94 1.82 3.60 17.91
C VAL A 94 2.14 2.52 16.87
N VAL A 95 3.02 1.57 17.21
CA VAL A 95 3.35 0.44 16.31
C VAL A 95 2.11 -0.40 16.02
N GLY A 96 1.28 -0.70 17.03
CA GLY A 96 0.04 -1.44 16.86
C GLY A 96 -0.95 -0.76 15.91
N VAL A 97 -1.15 0.56 16.04
CA VAL A 97 -2.01 1.35 15.15
C VAL A 97 -1.47 1.36 13.71
N VAL A 98 -0.15 1.51 13.54
CA VAL A 98 0.48 1.49 12.20
C VAL A 98 0.31 0.12 11.54
N VAL A 99 0.54 -0.98 12.27
CA VAL A 99 0.36 -2.35 11.74
C VAL A 99 -1.10 -2.62 11.39
N TRP A 100 -2.05 -2.17 12.22
CA TRP A 100 -3.47 -2.30 11.95
C TRP A 100 -3.90 -1.53 10.70
N ARG A 101 -3.41 -0.28 10.55
CA ARG A 101 -3.69 0.56 9.39
C ARG A 101 -3.03 0.04 8.10
N ARG A 102 -1.99 -0.79 8.20
CA ARG A 102 -1.34 -1.43 7.06
C ARG A 102 -1.98 -2.77 6.67
N ARG A 103 -2.79 -3.36 7.56
CA ARG A 103 -3.52 -4.63 7.33
C ARG A 103 -4.99 -4.45 6.97
N ARG A 104 -5.60 -3.31 7.29
CA ARG A 104 -6.88 -2.87 6.69
C ARG A 104 -6.64 -2.24 5.32
#